data_AF-A0A958G9M8-F1
#
_entry.id   AF-A0A958G9M8-F1
#
_cell.length_a   1.000
_cell.length_b   1.000
_cell.length_c   1.000
_cell.angle_alpha   90.00
_cell.angle_beta   90.00
_cell.angle_gamma   90.00
#
_symmetry.space_group_name_H-M   'P 1'
#
loop_
_entity.id
_entity.type
_entity.pdbx_description
1 polymer ?
#
loop_
_entity_poly.entity_id
_entity_poly.type
_entity_poly.pdbx_seq_one_letter_code
_entity_poly.pdbx_strand_id
1 'polypeptide(L)' 'WGGAEFSVFEYVKLRFGGTTNPNRFSAGLGLEVEGFQLDYAMRTHSELGETHMIGWTYSF' A
#
# COMPACT_ATOMS: atom_id res chain seq x y z
N TRP A 1 12.54 10.51 3.45
CA TRP A 1 11.57 9.43 3.19
C TRP A 1 10.23 9.89 3.74
N GLY A 2 9.13 9.51 3.12
CA GLY A 2 7.81 9.97 3.52
C GLY A 2 6.71 9.13 2.89
N GLY A 3 5.52 9.23 3.44
CA GLY A 3 4.33 8.58 2.90
C GLY A 3 3.08 9.31 3.33
N ALA A 4 1.99 9.06 2.60
CA ALA A 4 0.68 9.61 2.85
C ALA A 4 -0.36 8.51 2.73
N GLU A 5 -1.37 8.56 3.60
CA GLU A 5 -2.54 7.71 3.56
C GLU A 5 -3.79 8.59 3.42
N PHE A 6 -4.71 8.15 2.57
CA PHE A 6 -5.97 8.83 2.32
C PHE A 6 -7.12 7.82 2.39
N SER A 7 -8.08 8.07 3.28
CA SER A 7 -9.36 7.39 3.26
C SER A 7 -10.27 8.10 2.24
N VAL A 8 -10.44 7.50 1.06
CA VAL A 8 -11.26 8.07 -0.02
C VAL A 8 -12.74 7.81 0.23
N PHE A 9 -13.04 6.62 0.74
CA PHE A 9 -14.34 6.21 1.24
C PHE A 9 -14.15 5.49 2.57
N GLU A 10 -15.22 5.24 3.32
CA GLU A 10 -15.17 4.52 4.61
C GLU A 10 -14.40 3.20 4.52
N TYR A 11 -14.60 2.46 3.42
CA TYR A 11 -14.01 1.14 3.19
C TYR A 11 -12.77 1.16 2.30
N VAL A 12 -12.33 2.33 1.80
CA VAL A 12 -11.27 2.42 0.78
C VAL A 12 -10.15 3.36 1.22
N LYS A 13 -8.95 2.81 1.37
CA LYS A 13 -7.73 3.53 1.74
C LYS A 13 -6.72 3.50 0.60
N LEU A 14 -6.15 4.65 0.25
CA LEU A 14 -5.03 4.78 -0.67
C LEU A 14 -3.77 5.15 0.08
N ARG A 15 -2.65 4.53 -0.27
CA ARG A 15 -1.35 4.76 0.37
C ARG A 15 -0.29 5.06 -0.68
N PHE A 16 0.54 6.07 -0.44
CA PHE A 16 1.66 6.42 -1.29
C PHE A 16 2.91 6.65 -0.45
N GLY A 17 4.07 6.28 -0.97
CA GLY A 17 5.33 6.39 -0.23
C GLY A 17 6.55 6.53 -1.13
N GLY A 18 7.61 7.11 -0.57
CA GLY A 18 8.88 7.32 -1.24
C GLY A 18 10.07 7.21 -0.29
N THR A 19 11.08 6.43 -0.68
CA THR A 19 12.39 6.35 0.00
C THR A 19 13.49 6.74 -0.97
N THR A 20 14.54 7.40 -0.49
CA THR A 20 15.60 7.97 -1.35
C THR A 20 16.89 7.15 -1.38
N ASN A 21 17.05 6.15 -0.50
CA ASN A 21 18.23 5.30 -0.50
C ASN A 21 17.88 3.83 -0.17
N PRO A 22 17.74 2.95 -1.18
CA PRO A 22 17.68 3.25 -2.61
C PRO A 22 16.40 4.02 -2.98
N ASN A 23 16.38 4.64 -4.18
CA ASN A 23 15.19 5.33 -4.68
C ASN A 23 14.07 4.32 -4.95
N ARG A 24 12.98 4.40 -4.19
CA ARG A 24 11.81 3.52 -4.31
C ARG A 24 10.54 4.33 -4.14
N PHE A 25 9.55 4.07 -5.00
CA PHE A 25 8.18 4.56 -4.84
C PHE A 25 7.28 3.39 -4.47
N SER A 26 6.26 3.65 -3.67
CA SER A 26 5.23 2.67 -3.34
C SER A 26 3.83 3.27 -3.47
N ALA A 27 2.90 2.44 -3.92
CA ALA A 27 1.48 2.76 -3.95
C ALA A 27 0.70 1.56 -3.40
N GLY A 28 -0.44 1.81 -2.77
CA GLY A 28 -1.28 0.75 -2.22
C GLY A 28 -2.75 1.13 -2.16
N LEU A 29 -3.59 0.10 -2.25
CA LEU A 29 -5.03 0.13 -2.10
C LEU A 29 -5.40 -0.83 -0.97
N GLY A 30 -6.14 -0.34 0.02
CA GLY A 30 -6.73 -1.13 1.09
C GLY A 30 -8.24 -1.09 0.99
N LEU A 31 -8.87 -2.25 1.13
CA LEU A 31 -10.31 -2.43 1.27
C LEU A 31 -10.58 -3.00 2.66
N GLU A 32 -11.41 -2.33 3.45
CA GLU A 32 -11.71 -2.73 4.82
C GLU A 32 -13.23 -2.83 5.00
N VAL A 33 -13.72 -4.00 5.42
CA VAL A 33 -15.14 -4.27 5.67
C VAL A 33 -15.26 -5.16 6.91
N GLU A 34 -15.94 -4.67 7.95
CA GLU A 34 -16.35 -5.47 9.12
C GLU A 34 -15.25 -6.37 9.70
N GLY A 35 -14.07 -5.82 9.99
CA GLY A 35 -12.95 -6.55 10.57
C GLY A 35 -12.13 -7.38 9.57
N PHE A 36 -12.55 -7.45 8.30
CA PHE A 36 -11.75 -7.97 7.20
C PHE A 36 -11.05 -6.84 6.44
N GLN A 37 -9.76 -7.01 6.16
CA GLN A 37 -8.99 -6.07 5.36
C GLN A 37 -8.27 -6.82 4.24
N LEU A 38 -8.34 -6.31 3.02
CA LEU A 38 -7.58 -6.76 1.86
C LEU A 38 -6.71 -5.60 1.36
N ASP A 39 -5.42 -5.85 1.20
CA ASP A 39 -4.46 -4.87 0.73
C ASP A 39 -3.78 -5.35 -0.54
N TYR A 40 -3.67 -4.46 -1.51
CA TYR A 40 -2.80 -4.61 -2.66
C TYR A 40 -1.79 -3.47 -2.68
N ALA A 41 -0.51 -3.81 -2.76
CA ALA A 41 0.57 -2.83 -2.78
C ALA A 41 1.57 -3.12 -3.90
N MET A 42 2.12 -2.04 -4.44
CA MET A 42 3.11 -2.01 -5.49
C MET A 42 4.32 -1.22 -4.96
N ARG A 43 5.53 -1.70 -5.25
CA ARG A 43 6.76 -0.98 -4.96
C ARG A 43 7.70 -1.03 -6.16
N THR A 44 8.27 0.10 -6.54
CA THR A 44 9.29 0.20 -7.58
C THR A 44 10.70 0.09 -6.99
N HIS A 45 11.61 -0.51 -7.75
CA HIS A 45 13.03 -0.59 -7.46
C HIS A 45 13.83 -0.27 -8.73
N SER A 46 14.90 0.53 -8.60
CA SER A 46 15.69 1.00 -9.76
C SER A 46 16.19 -0.15 -10.65
N GLU A 47 16.73 -1.21 -10.04
CA GLU A 47 17.31 -2.35 -10.78
C GLU A 47 16.35 -3.54 -11.00
N LEU A 48 15.37 -3.73 -10.10
CA LEU A 48 14.55 -4.96 -10.06
C LEU A 48 13.15 -4.77 -10.66
N GLY A 49 12.79 -3.53 -11.03
CA GLY A 49 11.45 -3.21 -11.53
C GLY A 49 10.41 -3.15 -10.42
N GLU A 50 9.20 -3.61 -10.72
CA GLU A 50 8.04 -3.51 -9.82
C GLU A 50 7.83 -4.81 -9.03
N THR A 51 7.47 -4.66 -7.75
CA THR A 51 7.09 -5.77 -6.87
C THR A 51 5.64 -5.58 -6.42
N HIS A 52 4.82 -6.60 -6.68
CA HIS A 52 3.41 -6.64 -6.27
C HIS A 52 3.27 -7.44 -4.97
N MET A 53 2.46 -6.97 -4.06
CA MET A 53 2.19 -7.56 -2.75
C MET A 53 0.68 -7.60 -2.54
N ILE A 54 0.18 -8.75 -2.09
CA ILE A 54 -1.22 -8.92 -1.69
C ILE A 54 -1.20 -9.36 -0.23
N GLY A 55 -1.97 -8.67 0.61
CA GLY A 55 -2.12 -8.95 2.03
C GLY A 55 -3.58 -9.03 2.39
N TRP A 56 -3.88 -9.80 3.42
CA TRP A 56 -5.22 -9.87 3.99
C TRP A 56 -5.11 -10.02 5.50
N THR A 57 -6.06 -9.43 6.21
CA THR A 57 -6.12 -9.44 7.68
C THR A 57 -7.57 -9.68 8.09
N TYR A 58 -7.76 -10.46 9.15
CA TYR A 58 -9.05 -10.63 9.80
C TYR A 58 -8.88 -10.37 11.29
N SER A 59 -9.72 -9.48 11.83
CA SER A 59 -9.71 -9.05 13.24
C SER A 59 -11.00 -9.49 13.92
N PHE A 60 -10.87 -10.18 15.05
CA PHE A 60 -11.97 -10.71 15.89
C PHE A 60 -12.21 -9.85 17.13
#